data_AF-A0A022Q1F6-F1
#
_entry.id   AF-A0A022Q1F6-F1
#
_cell.length_a   1.000
_cell.length_b   1.000
_cell.length_c   1.000
_cell.angle_alpha   90.00
_cell.angle_beta   90.00
_cell.angle_gamma   90.00
#
_symmetry.space_group_name_H-M   'P 1'
#
loop_
_entity.id
_entity.type
_entity.pdbx_description
1 polymer ?
#
loop_
_entity_poly.entity_id
_entity_poly.type
_entity_poly.pdbx_seq_one_letter_code
_entity_poly.pdbx_strand_id
1 'polypeptide(L)'
;MGSLSQEHKLDVIEFSDKNSKPGTESWSKTCDEVVSALEKYGCFVASYDKLTQETHTTVFQALEELFDLPTQTKVQNKSTKPLYGYVGQIPFIPLYESMGIDDADTLQGIQNFAKVMWPNGNNDFSEKLVWYTKLAAELEKIVVQMVFERYGVGKHYESLIGSANYLCRVMKYREPKSNENNMGFVSHTDKSFMSTIHQNQVDGLEIKTKDGEWFGVHQLSSSSVIDSNGVLVSKQWPQHFLNPYYFIYDL
;
A
#
# COMPACT_ATOMS: atom_id res chain seq x y z
N MET A 1 12.10 -18.18 -26.58
CA MET A 1 12.70 -19.01 -25.51
C MET A 1 12.12 -18.52 -24.20
N GLY A 2 11.49 -19.42 -23.45
CA GLY A 2 10.54 -19.08 -22.39
C GLY A 2 11.16 -18.30 -21.24
N SER A 3 10.54 -17.17 -20.89
CA SER A 3 10.68 -16.60 -19.56
C SER A 3 9.74 -17.40 -18.66
N LEU A 4 10.31 -18.34 -17.90
CA LEU A 4 9.63 -18.89 -16.73
C LEU A 4 9.25 -17.69 -15.86
N SER A 5 7.94 -17.51 -15.65
CA SER A 5 7.37 -16.61 -14.65
C SER A 5 8.02 -16.94 -13.31
N GLN A 6 8.99 -16.15 -12.90
CA GLN A 6 9.60 -16.32 -11.59
C GLN A 6 8.52 -15.87 -10.58
N GLU A 7 7.97 -16.84 -9.84
CA GLU A 7 7.17 -16.56 -8.65
C GLU A 7 7.90 -15.52 -7.80
N HIS A 8 7.15 -14.57 -7.21
CA HIS A 8 7.75 -13.54 -6.38
C HIS A 8 8.62 -14.17 -5.28
N LYS A 9 9.80 -13.59 -5.01
CA LYS A 9 10.74 -14.15 -4.02
C LYS A 9 10.25 -14.05 -2.57
N LEU A 10 9.16 -13.32 -2.34
CA LEU A 10 8.63 -13.01 -1.02
C LEU A 10 7.92 -14.21 -0.42
N ASP A 11 8.09 -14.36 0.90
CA ASP A 11 7.31 -15.30 1.69
C ASP A 11 5.85 -14.85 1.71
N VAL A 12 4.92 -15.80 1.57
CA VAL A 12 3.47 -15.57 1.66
C VAL A 12 3.02 -16.02 3.03
N ILE A 13 2.46 -15.09 3.81
CA ILE A 13 1.98 -15.32 5.16
C ILE A 13 0.46 -15.11 5.17
N GLU A 14 -0.27 -16.13 5.60
CA GLU A 14 -1.72 -16.07 5.73
C GLU A 14 -2.11 -15.32 7.01
N PHE A 15 -3.11 -14.46 6.94
CA PHE A 15 -3.71 -13.80 8.10
C PHE A 15 -5.20 -14.12 8.14
N SER A 16 -5.64 -14.68 9.26
CA SER A 16 -7.03 -15.04 9.52
C SER A 16 -7.33 -15.02 11.02
N ASP A 17 -8.60 -15.17 11.38
CA ASP A 17 -9.01 -15.28 12.78
C ASP A 17 -8.33 -16.42 13.56
N LYS A 18 -7.71 -17.39 12.87
CA LYS A 18 -7.02 -18.54 13.49
C LYS A 18 -5.61 -18.22 13.98
N ASN A 19 -4.92 -17.27 13.35
CA ASN A 19 -3.53 -16.94 13.66
C ASN A 19 -3.31 -15.45 13.99
N SER A 20 -4.33 -14.62 13.89
CA SER A 20 -4.30 -13.21 14.32
C SER A 20 -4.71 -13.00 15.79
N LYS A 21 -4.78 -14.06 16.61
CA LYS A 21 -5.15 -13.98 18.04
C LYS A 21 -3.94 -14.19 18.96
N PRO A 22 -3.50 -13.15 19.70
CA PRO A 22 -2.37 -13.24 20.62
C PRO A 22 -2.49 -14.38 21.64
N GLY A 23 -1.36 -14.96 22.02
CA GLY A 23 -1.26 -16.01 23.05
C GLY A 23 -1.59 -17.43 22.58
N THR A 24 -1.82 -17.63 21.29
CA THR A 24 -2.01 -18.96 20.68
C THR A 24 -0.71 -19.50 20.08
N GLU A 25 -0.60 -20.83 19.90
CA GLU A 25 0.55 -21.43 19.23
C GLU A 25 0.65 -21.00 17.75
N SER A 26 -0.50 -20.87 17.07
CA SER A 26 -0.57 -20.35 15.70
C SER A 26 -0.06 -18.91 15.61
N TRP A 27 -0.45 -18.04 16.55
CA TRP A 27 0.09 -16.68 16.65
C TRP A 27 1.61 -16.65 16.81
N SER A 28 2.14 -17.43 17.76
CA SER A 28 3.59 -17.50 18.00
C SER A 28 4.36 -17.95 16.76
N LYS A 29 3.86 -18.97 16.06
CA LYS A 29 4.44 -19.43 14.80
C LYS A 29 4.39 -18.35 13.71
N THR A 30 3.26 -17.67 13.55
CA THR A 30 3.13 -16.58 12.57
C THR A 30 4.01 -15.37 12.94
N CYS A 31 4.23 -15.07 14.23
CA CYS A 31 5.22 -14.07 14.65
C CYS A 31 6.62 -14.38 14.12
N ASP A 32 7.02 -15.66 14.20
CA ASP A 32 8.34 -16.10 13.74
C ASP A 32 8.45 -15.99 12.21
N GLU A 33 7.40 -16.34 11.48
CA GLU A 33 7.33 -16.19 10.02
C GLU A 33 7.42 -14.70 9.60
N VAL A 34 6.64 -13.83 10.25
CA VAL A 34 6.62 -12.37 9.98
C VAL A 34 7.99 -11.75 10.23
N VAL A 35 8.57 -11.98 11.41
CA VAL A 35 9.88 -11.40 11.74
C VAL A 35 10.96 -11.93 10.81
N SER A 36 10.96 -13.24 10.51
CA SER A 36 11.92 -13.82 9.58
C SER A 36 11.84 -13.21 8.19
N ALA A 37 10.63 -12.98 7.67
CA ALA A 37 10.45 -12.41 6.34
C ALA A 37 10.85 -10.93 6.29
N LEU A 38 10.50 -10.14 7.32
CA LEU A 38 10.94 -8.75 7.46
C LEU A 38 12.46 -8.64 7.65
N GLU A 39 13.08 -9.54 8.40
CA GLU A 39 14.54 -9.59 8.54
C GLU A 39 15.24 -10.03 7.25
N LYS A 40 14.62 -10.89 6.43
CA LYS A 40 15.23 -11.40 5.21
C LYS A 40 15.07 -10.42 4.04
N TYR A 41 13.85 -9.94 3.82
CA TYR A 41 13.48 -9.16 2.63
C TYR A 41 13.03 -7.73 2.94
N GLY A 42 12.79 -7.39 4.20
CA GLY A 42 12.15 -6.13 4.60
C GLY A 42 10.64 -6.10 4.34
N CYS A 43 10.09 -7.14 3.73
CA CYS A 43 8.70 -7.23 3.35
C CYS A 43 8.26 -8.69 3.14
N PHE A 44 6.96 -8.91 3.07
CA PHE A 44 6.35 -10.19 2.73
C PHE A 44 4.99 -9.95 2.06
N VAL A 45 4.45 -11.00 1.43
CA VAL A 45 3.08 -10.97 0.93
C VAL A 45 2.14 -11.43 2.05
N ALA A 46 1.24 -10.56 2.49
CA ALA A 46 0.18 -10.90 3.42
C ALA A 46 -1.06 -11.34 2.63
N SER A 47 -1.44 -12.61 2.75
CA SER A 47 -2.72 -13.13 2.24
C SER A 47 -3.76 -12.98 3.34
N TYR A 48 -4.65 -12.00 3.23
CA TYR A 48 -5.56 -11.60 4.30
C TYR A 48 -7.00 -12.02 4.00
N ASP A 49 -7.59 -12.88 4.83
CA ASP A 49 -8.92 -13.47 4.60
C ASP A 49 -10.06 -12.44 4.54
N LYS A 50 -9.92 -11.32 5.25
CA LYS A 50 -10.88 -10.21 5.22
C LYS A 50 -10.79 -9.37 3.95
N LEU A 51 -9.68 -9.46 3.20
CA LEU A 51 -9.53 -8.79 1.92
C LEU A 51 -10.13 -9.67 0.81
N THR A 52 -11.36 -9.37 0.41
CA THR A 52 -12.07 -10.13 -0.62
C THR A 52 -11.86 -9.54 -2.02
N GLN A 53 -12.13 -10.34 -3.06
CA GLN A 53 -12.20 -9.85 -4.44
C GLN A 53 -13.19 -8.69 -4.60
N GLU A 54 -14.31 -8.72 -3.87
CA GLU A 54 -15.30 -7.64 -3.86
C GLU A 54 -14.71 -6.35 -3.29
N THR A 55 -13.99 -6.44 -2.16
CA THR A 55 -13.30 -5.29 -1.55
C THR A 55 -12.26 -4.71 -2.52
N HIS A 56 -11.45 -5.58 -3.15
CA HIS A 56 -10.48 -5.20 -4.16
C HIS A 56 -11.14 -4.45 -5.32
N THR A 57 -12.15 -5.03 -5.96
CA THR A 57 -12.85 -4.40 -7.09
C THR A 57 -13.47 -3.06 -6.68
N THR A 58 -14.14 -3.03 -5.54
CA THR A 58 -14.85 -1.84 -5.05
C THR A 58 -13.89 -0.68 -4.79
N VAL A 59 -12.76 -0.93 -4.14
CA VAL A 59 -11.82 0.13 -3.79
C VAL A 59 -11.09 0.67 -5.03
N PHE A 60 -10.73 -0.20 -5.99
CA PHE A 60 -10.08 0.23 -7.23
C PHE A 60 -11.03 0.98 -8.17
N GLN A 61 -12.31 0.62 -8.22
CA GLN A 61 -13.32 1.41 -8.94
C GLN A 61 -13.49 2.81 -8.34
N ALA A 62 -13.54 2.93 -7.00
CA ALA A 62 -13.57 4.23 -6.33
C ALA A 62 -12.32 5.08 -6.64
N LEU A 63 -11.14 4.45 -6.83
CA LEU A 63 -9.95 5.16 -7.27
C LEU A 63 -10.03 5.60 -8.73
N GLU A 64 -10.58 4.79 -9.63
CA GLU A 64 -10.80 5.18 -11.02
C GLU A 64 -11.63 6.46 -11.08
N GLU A 65 -12.77 6.49 -10.37
CA GLU A 65 -13.64 7.68 -10.26
C GLU A 65 -12.90 8.90 -9.70
N LEU A 66 -12.08 8.69 -8.66
CA LEU A 66 -11.27 9.76 -8.06
C LEU A 66 -10.24 10.32 -9.06
N PHE A 67 -9.51 9.46 -9.76
CA PHE A 67 -8.46 9.89 -10.68
C PHE A 67 -9.00 10.43 -12.01
N ASP A 68 -10.25 10.15 -12.36
CA ASP A 68 -10.94 10.71 -13.52
C ASP A 68 -11.48 12.14 -13.27
N LEU A 69 -11.42 12.63 -12.02
CA LEU A 69 -11.68 14.03 -11.72
C LEU A 69 -10.73 14.97 -12.49
N PRO A 70 -11.18 16.18 -12.85
CA PRO A 70 -10.34 17.19 -13.49
C PRO A 70 -9.07 17.48 -12.68
N THR A 71 -7.94 17.68 -13.35
CA THR A 71 -6.67 18.03 -12.69
C THR A 71 -6.83 19.27 -11.79
N GLN A 72 -7.62 20.27 -12.19
CA GLN A 72 -7.88 21.47 -11.40
C GLN A 72 -8.54 21.18 -10.04
N THR A 73 -9.31 20.08 -9.95
CA THR A 73 -9.89 19.58 -8.71
C THR A 73 -8.85 18.84 -7.88
N LYS A 74 -8.13 17.89 -8.49
CA LYS A 74 -7.11 17.07 -7.80
C LYS A 74 -6.01 17.91 -7.16
N VAL A 75 -5.54 18.97 -7.83
CA VAL A 75 -4.53 19.91 -7.27
C VAL A 75 -5.02 20.72 -6.07
N GLN A 76 -6.32 20.69 -5.75
CA GLN A 76 -6.82 21.27 -4.49
C GLN A 76 -6.52 20.39 -3.28
N ASN A 77 -6.12 19.13 -3.46
CA ASN A 77 -5.54 18.33 -2.38
C ASN A 77 -4.16 18.91 -2.00
N LYS A 78 -4.15 19.89 -1.10
CA LYS A 78 -2.96 20.59 -0.66
C LYS A 78 -2.60 20.14 0.74
N SER A 79 -1.31 19.92 0.98
CA SER A 79 -0.77 19.70 2.31
C SER A 79 0.53 20.47 2.48
N THR A 80 0.78 20.92 3.71
CA THR A 80 2.07 21.49 4.10
C THR A 80 3.11 20.40 4.38
N LYS A 81 2.67 19.16 4.60
CA LYS A 81 3.55 17.99 4.75
C LYS A 81 3.97 17.49 3.36
N PRO A 82 5.27 17.27 3.10
CA PRO A 82 5.74 16.75 1.81
C PRO A 82 5.06 15.42 1.48
N LEU A 83 4.59 15.28 0.23
CA LEU A 83 3.90 14.09 -0.28
C LEU A 83 2.51 13.81 0.34
N TYR A 84 1.93 14.66 1.18
CA TYR A 84 0.58 14.39 1.73
C TYR A 84 -0.55 14.96 0.85
N GLY A 85 -0.23 15.86 -0.09
CA GLY A 85 -1.18 16.40 -1.05
C GLY A 85 -1.13 15.69 -2.41
N TYR A 86 -1.63 16.38 -3.43
CA TYR A 86 -1.50 16.00 -4.82
C TYR A 86 -0.05 16.10 -5.29
N VAL A 87 0.43 15.04 -5.96
CA VAL A 87 1.71 15.01 -6.65
C VAL A 87 1.48 14.48 -8.06
N GLY A 88 1.79 15.28 -9.07
CA GLY A 88 1.63 14.92 -10.47
C GLY A 88 2.02 16.07 -11.39
N GLN A 89 1.99 15.85 -12.70
CA GLN A 89 2.40 16.85 -13.71
C GLN A 89 3.86 17.31 -13.56
N ILE A 90 4.72 16.41 -13.07
CA ILE A 90 6.14 16.68 -12.85
C ILE A 90 6.94 16.15 -14.04
N PRO A 91 7.70 17.00 -14.77
CA PRO A 91 8.38 16.59 -16.00
C PRO A 91 9.34 15.40 -15.84
N PHE A 92 9.97 15.22 -14.67
CA PHE A 92 10.93 14.15 -14.42
C PHE A 92 10.30 12.80 -13.99
N ILE A 93 9.02 12.79 -13.62
CA ILE A 93 8.21 11.58 -13.35
C ILE A 93 6.85 11.71 -14.04
N PRO A 94 6.83 11.81 -15.39
CA PRO A 94 5.66 12.25 -16.15
C PRO A 94 4.51 11.23 -16.15
N LEU A 95 4.77 10.01 -15.68
CA LEU A 95 3.81 8.91 -15.61
C LEU A 95 3.01 8.92 -14.30
N TYR A 96 3.54 9.55 -13.26
CA TYR A 96 3.05 9.44 -11.88
C TYR A 96 2.01 10.51 -11.54
N GLU A 97 0.92 10.06 -10.92
CA GLU A 97 -0.04 10.91 -10.24
C GLU A 97 -0.40 10.27 -8.89
N SER A 98 -0.47 11.07 -7.82
CA SER A 98 -0.87 10.58 -6.50
C SER A 98 -1.55 11.64 -5.66
N MET A 99 -2.26 11.17 -4.64
CA MET A 99 -2.92 11.99 -3.63
C MET A 99 -2.75 11.31 -2.26
N GLY A 100 -2.39 12.09 -1.24
CA GLY A 100 -2.42 11.65 0.14
C GLY A 100 -3.76 11.97 0.82
N ILE A 101 -4.12 11.14 1.81
CA ILE A 101 -5.32 11.23 2.63
C ILE A 101 -4.86 11.07 4.08
N ASP A 102 -4.84 12.18 4.84
CA ASP A 102 -4.56 12.17 6.27
C ASP A 102 -5.70 11.49 7.06
N ASP A 103 -5.37 10.94 8.23
CA ASP A 103 -6.29 10.27 9.16
C ASP A 103 -7.15 9.20 8.48
N ALA A 104 -6.52 8.43 7.59
CA ALA A 104 -7.22 7.54 6.67
C ALA A 104 -7.81 6.29 7.34
N ASP A 105 -7.46 5.97 8.59
CA ASP A 105 -8.18 4.98 9.41
C ASP A 105 -9.54 5.50 9.93
N THR A 106 -9.82 6.80 9.77
CA THR A 106 -11.05 7.43 10.25
C THR A 106 -12.01 7.82 9.13
N LEU A 107 -13.31 7.72 9.40
CA LEU A 107 -14.33 8.21 8.46
C LEU A 107 -14.21 9.73 8.27
N GLN A 108 -13.87 10.46 9.33
CA GLN A 108 -13.75 11.92 9.29
C GLN A 108 -12.60 12.37 8.37
N GLY A 109 -11.42 11.74 8.45
CA GLY A 109 -10.28 12.02 7.58
C GLY A 109 -10.63 11.82 6.10
N ILE A 110 -11.25 10.69 5.79
CA ILE A 110 -11.70 10.37 4.43
C ILE A 110 -12.79 11.33 3.94
N GLN A 111 -13.78 11.67 4.76
CA GLN A 111 -14.81 12.65 4.39
C GLN A 111 -14.23 14.06 4.19
N ASN A 112 -13.20 14.43 4.95
CA ASN A 112 -12.51 15.71 4.76
C ASN A 112 -11.83 15.74 3.39
N PHE A 113 -11.11 14.68 3.02
CA PHE A 113 -10.56 14.54 1.67
C PHE A 113 -11.63 14.56 0.59
N ALA A 114 -12.72 13.79 0.77
CA ALA A 114 -13.80 13.71 -0.19
C ALA A 114 -14.47 15.07 -0.44
N LYS A 115 -14.59 15.94 0.57
CA LYS A 115 -15.12 17.30 0.39
C LYS A 115 -14.23 18.21 -0.46
N VAL A 116 -12.91 17.96 -0.47
CA VAL A 116 -11.97 18.68 -1.35
C VAL A 116 -12.14 18.22 -2.80
N MET A 117 -12.35 16.93 -3.02
CA MET A 117 -12.51 16.33 -4.35
C MET A 117 -13.91 16.54 -4.94
N TRP A 118 -14.95 16.48 -4.09
CA TRP A 118 -16.34 16.68 -4.44
C TRP A 118 -16.95 17.72 -3.50
N PRO A 119 -17.26 18.95 -3.97
CA PRO A 119 -17.76 20.03 -3.10
C PRO A 119 -19.03 19.70 -2.31
N ASN A 120 -19.88 18.80 -2.83
CA ASN A 120 -21.09 18.32 -2.16
C ASN A 120 -20.83 17.08 -1.28
N GLY A 121 -19.57 16.67 -1.13
CA GLY A 121 -19.16 15.39 -0.57
C GLY A 121 -19.36 14.22 -1.54
N ASN A 122 -18.85 13.05 -1.13
CA ASN A 122 -19.10 11.77 -1.81
C ASN A 122 -19.12 10.66 -0.75
N ASN A 123 -20.32 10.36 -0.23
CA ASN A 123 -20.49 9.38 0.85
C ASN A 123 -20.15 7.97 0.38
N ASP A 124 -20.55 7.61 -0.84
CA ASP A 124 -20.27 6.29 -1.42
C ASP A 124 -18.75 6.05 -1.54
N PHE A 125 -18.00 7.02 -2.09
CA PHE A 125 -16.53 6.97 -2.08
C PHE A 125 -15.97 6.84 -0.65
N SER A 126 -16.51 7.62 0.29
CA SER A 126 -16.01 7.65 1.66
C SER A 126 -16.22 6.31 2.39
N GLU A 127 -17.38 5.68 2.20
CA GLU A 127 -17.74 4.39 2.78
C GLU A 127 -16.88 3.26 2.20
N LYS A 128 -16.72 3.22 0.88
CA LYS A 128 -15.87 2.25 0.18
C LYS A 128 -14.42 2.35 0.65
N LEU A 129 -13.88 3.57 0.73
CA LEU A 129 -12.49 3.78 1.10
C LEU A 129 -12.24 3.53 2.58
N VAL A 130 -13.11 3.99 3.49
CA VAL A 130 -12.91 3.78 4.94
C VAL A 130 -13.00 2.32 5.33
N TRP A 131 -13.82 1.54 4.62
CA TRP A 131 -13.89 0.11 4.81
C TRP A 131 -12.52 -0.53 4.53
N TYR A 132 -11.96 -0.23 3.36
CA TYR A 132 -10.66 -0.77 2.95
C TYR A 132 -9.51 -0.30 3.86
N THR A 133 -9.42 1.00 4.16
CA THR A 133 -8.30 1.52 4.96
C THR A 133 -8.33 1.01 6.40
N LYS A 134 -9.51 0.75 6.97
CA LYS A 134 -9.62 0.08 8.27
C LYS A 134 -9.12 -1.36 8.25
N LEU A 135 -9.34 -2.11 7.16
CA LEU A 135 -8.78 -3.45 7.01
C LEU A 135 -7.25 -3.40 6.91
N ALA A 136 -6.70 -2.46 6.15
CA ALA A 136 -5.25 -2.26 6.08
C ALA A 136 -4.66 -1.89 7.46
N ALA A 137 -5.28 -0.95 8.18
CA ALA A 137 -4.87 -0.58 9.53
C ALA A 137 -4.96 -1.75 10.53
N GLU A 138 -5.96 -2.63 10.39
CA GLU A 138 -6.09 -3.82 11.23
C GLU A 138 -4.93 -4.79 10.99
N LEU A 139 -4.61 -5.07 9.72
CA LEU A 139 -3.49 -5.93 9.35
C LEU A 139 -2.16 -5.38 9.88
N GLU A 140 -1.88 -4.09 9.68
CA GLU A 140 -0.65 -3.47 10.19
C GLU A 140 -0.55 -3.55 11.72
N LYS A 141 -1.65 -3.30 12.44
CA LYS A 141 -1.68 -3.45 13.91
C LYS A 141 -1.32 -4.88 14.33
N ILE A 142 -1.87 -5.88 13.65
CA ILE A 142 -1.56 -7.30 13.90
C ILE A 142 -0.06 -7.54 13.69
N VAL A 143 0.49 -7.14 12.55
CA VAL A 143 1.90 -7.38 12.19
C VAL A 143 2.84 -6.64 13.14
N VAL A 144 2.54 -5.39 13.47
CA VAL A 144 3.31 -4.60 14.45
C VAL A 144 3.29 -5.25 15.82
N GLN A 145 2.13 -5.77 16.25
CA GLN A 145 2.03 -6.49 17.52
C GLN A 145 2.90 -7.76 17.51
N MET A 146 2.87 -8.54 16.43
CA MET A 146 3.71 -9.73 16.27
C MET A 146 5.21 -9.39 16.36
N VAL A 147 5.63 -8.32 15.67
CA VAL A 147 7.00 -7.80 15.70
C VAL A 147 7.39 -7.40 17.13
N PHE A 148 6.54 -6.62 17.80
CA PHE A 148 6.81 -6.13 19.16
C PHE A 148 6.89 -7.26 20.19
N GLU A 149 6.02 -8.26 20.07
CA GLU A 149 6.05 -9.44 20.93
C GLU A 149 7.34 -10.22 20.73
N ARG A 150 7.74 -10.47 19.48
CA ARG A 150 8.92 -11.28 19.19
C ARG A 150 10.23 -10.61 19.61
N TYR A 151 10.31 -9.28 19.51
CA TYR A 151 11.45 -8.51 20.02
C TYR A 151 11.41 -8.25 21.53
N GLY A 152 10.41 -8.76 22.26
CA GLY A 152 10.30 -8.60 23.72
C GLY A 152 9.96 -7.17 24.18
N VAL A 153 9.41 -6.35 23.28
CA VAL A 153 9.06 -4.93 23.52
C VAL A 153 7.56 -4.67 23.53
N GLY A 154 6.74 -5.72 23.64
CA GLY A 154 5.26 -5.66 23.63
C GLY A 154 4.62 -4.60 24.53
N LYS A 155 5.26 -4.25 25.66
CA LYS A 155 4.79 -3.17 26.56
C LYS A 155 4.70 -1.78 25.88
N HIS A 156 5.35 -1.58 24.74
CA HIS A 156 5.36 -0.32 24.00
C HIS A 156 4.33 -0.28 22.86
N TYR A 157 3.66 -1.40 22.54
CA TYR A 157 2.75 -1.52 21.42
C TYR A 157 1.60 -0.51 21.49
N GLU A 158 0.87 -0.48 22.61
CA GLU A 158 -0.26 0.45 22.82
C GLU A 158 0.17 1.92 22.71
N SER A 159 1.40 2.24 23.14
CA SER A 159 1.93 3.60 23.03
C SER A 159 2.24 3.97 21.59
N LEU A 160 2.79 3.04 20.78
CA LEU A 160 3.04 3.29 19.36
C LEU A 160 1.72 3.51 18.63
N ILE A 161 0.79 2.55 18.73
CA ILE A 161 -0.50 2.61 18.02
C ILE A 161 -1.32 3.83 18.47
N GLY A 162 -1.31 4.18 19.76
CA GLY A 162 -2.02 5.37 20.26
C GLY A 162 -1.43 6.70 19.80
N SER A 163 -0.22 6.72 19.25
CA SER A 163 0.46 7.91 18.72
C SER A 163 0.61 7.93 17.20
N ALA A 164 0.23 6.85 16.53
CA ALA A 164 0.40 6.68 15.09
C ALA A 164 -0.57 7.57 14.31
N ASN A 165 -0.15 7.98 13.11
CA ASN A 165 -0.98 8.75 12.19
C ASN A 165 -1.03 8.02 10.86
N TYR A 166 -2.22 7.62 10.45
CA TYR A 166 -2.38 6.82 9.24
C TYR A 166 -2.51 7.70 8.00
N LEU A 167 -1.55 7.55 7.08
CA LEU A 167 -1.61 8.16 5.76
C LEU A 167 -2.00 7.11 4.72
N CYS A 168 -3.08 7.35 3.99
CA CYS A 168 -3.36 6.60 2.76
C CYS A 168 -2.88 7.39 1.55
N ARG A 169 -1.96 6.83 0.79
CA ARG A 169 -1.49 7.35 -0.49
C ARG A 169 -2.07 6.51 -1.61
N VAL A 170 -2.89 7.14 -2.43
CA VAL A 170 -3.41 6.56 -3.67
C VAL A 170 -2.56 7.02 -4.84
N MET A 171 -2.20 6.11 -5.73
CA MET A 171 -1.33 6.40 -6.87
C MET A 171 -1.92 5.82 -8.16
N LYS A 172 -1.75 6.56 -9.25
CA LYS A 172 -2.02 6.15 -10.62
C LYS A 172 -0.77 6.36 -11.45
N TYR A 173 -0.49 5.39 -12.31
CA TYR A 173 0.55 5.53 -13.32
C TYR A 173 -0.10 5.42 -14.69
N ARG A 174 0.32 6.27 -15.62
CA ARG A 174 -0.09 6.18 -17.02
C ARG A 174 0.97 5.48 -17.86
N GLU A 175 0.55 4.93 -18.98
CA GLU A 175 1.46 4.43 -20.01
C GLU A 175 2.43 5.53 -20.49
N PRO A 176 3.71 5.20 -20.70
CA PRO A 176 4.66 6.10 -21.32
C PRO A 176 4.30 6.36 -22.79
N LYS A 177 4.38 7.62 -23.22
CA LYS A 177 4.23 8.01 -24.62
C LYS A 177 5.53 7.72 -25.38
N SER A 178 5.47 7.74 -26.71
CA SER A 178 6.66 7.65 -27.56
C SER A 178 7.69 8.71 -27.15
N ASN A 179 8.90 8.25 -26.82
CA ASN A 179 10.05 9.05 -26.32
C ASN A 179 10.03 9.44 -24.83
N GLU A 180 9.11 8.93 -24.02
CA GLU A 180 9.18 9.04 -22.56
C GLU A 180 9.95 7.86 -21.94
N ASN A 181 10.56 8.08 -20.77
CA ASN A 181 11.16 7.00 -19.99
C ASN A 181 10.05 6.13 -19.36
N ASN A 182 10.30 4.83 -19.21
CA ASN A 182 9.42 3.87 -18.56
C ASN A 182 9.46 3.94 -17.01
N MET A 183 10.28 4.82 -16.44
CA MET A 183 10.36 5.01 -14.99
C MET A 183 9.08 5.64 -14.46
N GLY A 184 8.33 4.86 -13.68
CA GLY A 184 7.08 5.31 -13.05
C GLY A 184 7.34 6.23 -11.87
N PHE A 185 8.24 5.84 -10.97
CA PHE A 185 8.63 6.64 -9.82
C PHE A 185 10.07 6.34 -9.42
N VAL A 186 10.72 7.30 -8.76
CA VAL A 186 12.11 7.18 -8.32
C VAL A 186 12.23 6.14 -7.20
N SER A 187 13.38 5.45 -7.13
CA SER A 187 13.65 4.51 -6.05
C SER A 187 13.71 5.23 -4.69
N HIS A 188 12.96 4.77 -3.69
CA HIS A 188 12.88 5.38 -2.37
C HIS A 188 12.51 4.37 -1.29
N THR A 189 12.80 4.67 -0.03
CA THR A 189 12.22 3.98 1.12
C THR A 189 11.10 4.83 1.69
N ASP A 190 10.07 4.18 2.21
CA ASP A 190 9.10 4.85 3.06
C ASP A 190 9.73 5.23 4.40
N LYS A 191 9.14 6.23 5.06
CA LYS A 191 9.61 6.78 6.35
C LYS A 191 8.75 6.36 7.54
N SER A 192 7.69 5.61 7.27
CA SER A 192 6.75 5.02 8.22
C SER A 192 7.39 3.89 9.01
N PHE A 193 6.70 3.46 10.08
CA PHE A 193 7.11 2.25 10.79
C PHE A 193 6.78 0.99 9.99
N MET A 194 5.60 0.97 9.36
CA MET A 194 5.09 -0.10 8.53
C MET A 194 4.34 0.50 7.34
N SER A 195 4.36 -0.19 6.20
CA SER A 195 3.62 0.20 5.00
C SER A 195 2.97 -1.01 4.33
N THR A 196 1.66 -0.92 4.10
CA THR A 196 0.89 -1.87 3.29
C THR A 196 0.74 -1.39 1.85
N ILE A 197 1.19 -2.19 0.89
CA ILE A 197 1.08 -1.93 -0.54
C ILE A 197 0.05 -2.87 -1.18
N HIS A 198 -1.02 -2.30 -1.74
CA HIS A 198 -2.01 -3.05 -2.52
C HIS A 198 -2.00 -2.58 -3.97
N GLN A 199 -1.75 -3.51 -4.89
CA GLN A 199 -1.66 -3.26 -6.32
C GLN A 199 -2.96 -3.70 -7.00
N ASN A 200 -3.38 -3.02 -8.07
CA ASN A 200 -4.24 -3.70 -9.03
C ASN A 200 -3.43 -4.82 -9.73
N GLN A 201 -4.09 -5.72 -10.44
CA GLN A 201 -3.47 -6.88 -11.10
C GLN A 201 -2.52 -6.53 -12.28
N VAL A 202 -1.98 -5.31 -12.31
CA VAL A 202 -0.95 -4.87 -13.25
C VAL A 202 0.40 -4.78 -12.54
N ASP A 203 1.35 -5.52 -13.08
CA ASP A 203 2.72 -5.58 -12.57
C ASP A 203 3.47 -4.27 -12.83
N GLY A 204 4.40 -3.93 -11.93
CA GLY A 204 5.24 -2.73 -12.05
C GLY A 204 6.02 -2.37 -10.79
N LEU A 205 5.71 -3.01 -9.65
CA LEU A 205 6.47 -2.87 -8.42
C LEU A 205 7.76 -3.69 -8.47
N GLU A 206 8.87 -3.04 -8.16
CA GLU A 206 10.15 -3.68 -7.92
C GLU A 206 10.64 -3.38 -6.50
N ILE A 207 11.24 -4.39 -5.88
CA ILE A 207 11.79 -4.32 -4.52
C ILE A 207 13.28 -4.62 -4.58
N LYS A 208 14.07 -3.82 -3.87
CA LYS A 208 15.52 -4.03 -3.72
C LYS A 208 15.82 -4.86 -2.49
N THR A 209 16.52 -5.98 -2.66
CA THR A 209 16.99 -6.82 -1.55
C THR A 209 18.15 -6.16 -0.81
N LYS A 210 18.49 -6.71 0.37
CA LYS A 210 19.67 -6.30 1.15
C LYS A 210 20.99 -6.45 0.38
N ASP A 211 21.07 -7.40 -0.54
CA ASP A 211 22.24 -7.64 -1.38
C ASP A 211 22.32 -6.66 -2.57
N GLY A 212 21.31 -5.79 -2.72
CA GLY A 212 21.26 -4.76 -3.73
C GLY A 212 20.60 -5.16 -5.05
N GLU A 213 20.11 -6.39 -5.14
CA GLU A 213 19.42 -6.94 -6.31
C GLU A 213 17.95 -6.49 -6.34
N TRP A 214 17.46 -6.19 -7.54
CA TRP A 214 16.05 -5.87 -7.75
C TRP A 214 15.28 -7.11 -8.20
N PHE A 215 14.04 -7.25 -7.72
CA PHE A 215 13.11 -8.23 -8.24
C PHE A 215 11.70 -7.62 -8.36
N GLY A 216 10.98 -8.02 -9.41
CA GLY A 216 9.60 -7.63 -9.59
C GLY A 216 8.67 -8.44 -8.69
N VAL A 217 7.60 -7.79 -8.23
CA VAL A 217 6.47 -8.48 -7.59
C VAL A 217 5.36 -8.63 -8.62
N HIS A 218 4.99 -9.88 -8.89
CA HIS A 218 4.07 -10.25 -9.96
C HIS A 218 2.89 -11.07 -9.41
N GLN A 219 1.75 -11.00 -10.09
CA GLN A 219 0.63 -11.94 -9.91
C GLN A 219 0.08 -12.05 -8.47
N LEU A 220 0.01 -10.93 -7.73
CA LEU A 220 -0.63 -10.93 -6.42
C LEU A 220 -2.13 -11.22 -6.55
N SER A 221 -2.65 -12.08 -5.67
CA SER A 221 -4.09 -12.30 -5.58
C SER A 221 -4.80 -11.02 -5.11
N SER A 222 -6.10 -10.90 -5.39
CA SER A 222 -6.92 -9.79 -4.90
C SER A 222 -7.08 -9.76 -3.38
N SER A 223 -6.75 -10.86 -2.70
CA SER A 223 -6.71 -11.00 -1.25
C SER A 223 -5.32 -10.79 -0.65
N SER A 224 -4.34 -10.37 -1.47
CA SER A 224 -2.95 -10.21 -1.06
C SER A 224 -2.49 -8.76 -1.11
N VAL A 225 -1.70 -8.39 -0.11
CA VAL A 225 -0.98 -7.12 -0.05
C VAL A 225 0.47 -7.38 0.29
N ILE A 226 1.35 -6.41 0.06
CA ILE A 226 2.74 -6.47 0.53
C ILE A 226 2.81 -5.65 1.80
N ASP A 227 3.26 -6.26 2.89
CA ASP A 227 3.56 -5.53 4.12
C ASP A 227 5.06 -5.34 4.26
N SER A 228 5.51 -4.18 4.71
CA SER A 228 6.93 -3.78 4.63
C SER A 228 7.37 -2.79 5.71
N ASN A 229 8.62 -2.91 6.18
CA ASN A 229 9.20 -2.06 7.22
C ASN A 229 10.24 -1.04 6.68
N GLY A 230 9.86 -0.27 5.65
CA GLY A 230 10.74 0.74 5.05
C GLY A 230 11.66 0.21 3.95
N VAL A 231 11.08 -0.50 2.98
CA VAL A 231 11.80 -1.11 1.85
C VAL A 231 12.07 -0.12 0.73
N LEU A 232 13.21 -0.28 0.04
CA LEU A 232 13.50 0.46 -1.18
C LEU A 232 12.63 -0.05 -2.33
N VAL A 233 11.67 0.77 -2.75
CA VAL A 233 10.71 0.50 -3.81
C VAL A 233 11.06 1.31 -5.06
N SER A 234 11.05 0.65 -6.21
CA SER A 234 11.13 1.23 -7.56
C SER A 234 9.86 0.87 -8.33
N LYS A 235 9.48 1.71 -9.28
CA LYS A 235 8.48 1.32 -10.28
C LYS A 235 8.96 1.56 -11.70
N GLN A 236 8.92 0.49 -12.48
CA GLN A 236 9.22 0.49 -13.91
C GLN A 236 8.02 -0.06 -14.67
N TRP A 237 7.71 0.54 -15.81
CA TRP A 237 6.68 0.03 -16.70
C TRP A 237 7.18 -1.21 -17.46
N PRO A 238 6.56 -2.38 -17.32
CA PRO A 238 6.77 -3.46 -18.26
C PRO A 238 6.14 -3.09 -19.61
N GLN A 239 6.79 -3.40 -20.73
CA GLN A 239 6.19 -3.17 -22.05
C GLN A 239 4.84 -3.93 -22.13
N HIS A 240 3.73 -3.20 -22.31
CA HIS A 240 2.36 -3.67 -22.67
C HIS A 240 1.26 -3.87 -21.59
N PHE A 241 1.18 -3.07 -20.52
CA PHE A 241 0.03 -3.13 -19.59
C PHE A 241 -0.74 -1.80 -19.44
N LEU A 242 -1.95 -1.87 -18.89
CA LEU A 242 -2.89 -0.76 -18.63
C LEU A 242 -2.54 -0.01 -17.33
N ASN A 243 -3.11 1.18 -17.11
CA ASN A 243 -2.89 2.04 -15.92
C ASN A 243 -2.98 1.29 -14.56
N PRO A 244 -1.88 1.12 -13.81
CA PRO A 244 -1.93 0.52 -12.49
C PRO A 244 -2.32 1.57 -11.44
N TYR A 245 -3.17 1.11 -10.53
CA TYR A 245 -3.51 1.82 -9.31
C TYR A 245 -2.85 1.15 -8.11
N TYR A 246 -2.46 1.95 -7.13
CA TYR A 246 -1.83 1.45 -5.92
C TYR A 246 -2.30 2.19 -4.68
N PHE A 247 -2.36 1.46 -3.58
CA PHE A 247 -2.43 2.00 -2.22
C PHE A 247 -1.08 1.79 -1.56
N ILE A 248 -0.56 2.85 -0.94
CA ILE A 248 0.39 2.73 0.16
C ILE A 248 -0.36 3.25 1.38
N TYR A 249 -0.50 2.41 2.39
CA TYR A 249 -1.05 2.78 3.68
C TYR A 249 0.10 2.75 4.68
N ASP A 250 0.27 3.81 5.46
CA ASP A 250 1.43 4.02 6.32
C ASP A 250 1.01 4.20 7.79
N LEU A 251 1.71 3.51 8.70
CA LEU A 251 1.63 3.65 10.16
C LEU A 251 2.72 4.57 10.74
#